data_AF-A0A4T0BP98-F1
#
_entry.id   AF-A0A4T0BP98-F1
#
_cell.length_a   1.000
_cell.length_b   1.000
_cell.length_c   1.000
_cell.angle_alpha   90.00
_cell.angle_beta   90.00
_cell.angle_gamma   90.00
#
_symmetry.space_group_name_H-M   'P 1'
#
loop_
_entity.id
_entity.type
_entity.pdbx_description
1 polymer ?
#
loop_
_entity_poly.entity_id
_entity_poly.type
_entity_poly.pdbx_seq_one_letter_code
_entity_poly.pdbx_strand_id
1 'polypeptide(L)'
;MASTTTTKSDHEKPAFPVTANNLQDLLEYTSHASGHGLISKISLPSGSLFAPITAYTFTPTPQWHTLQVSTSSHISLDSAFTYLNHSCNPSLEIDTEKMES
;
A
#
# COMPACT_ATOMS: atom_id res chain seq x y z
N MET A 1 -32.52 24.38 -1.66
CA MET A 1 -31.11 23.96 -1.48
C MET A 1 -30.97 22.61 -2.15
N ALA A 2 -30.15 22.50 -3.19
CA ALA A 2 -29.92 21.24 -3.89
C ALA A 2 -29.00 20.36 -3.02
N SER A 3 -29.51 19.22 -2.56
CA SER A 3 -28.74 18.21 -1.86
C SER A 3 -27.91 17.46 -2.91
N THR A 4 -26.64 17.81 -3.04
CA THR A 4 -25.71 17.07 -3.89
C THR A 4 -25.33 15.77 -3.17
N THR A 5 -26.00 14.68 -3.52
CA THR A 5 -25.55 13.33 -3.16
C THR A 5 -24.30 13.03 -3.99
N THR A 6 -23.13 13.16 -3.38
CA THR A 6 -21.89 12.66 -3.97
C THR A 6 -21.93 11.13 -3.91
N THR A 7 -22.26 10.48 -5.03
CA THR A 7 -22.06 9.04 -5.18
C THR A 7 -20.56 8.75 -5.08
N LYS A 8 -20.15 8.00 -4.04
CA LYS A 8 -18.80 7.41 -3.96
C LYS A 8 -18.55 6.64 -5.25
N SER A 9 -17.40 6.87 -5.88
CA SER A 9 -16.87 5.95 -6.88
C SER A 9 -16.41 4.71 -6.13
N ASP A 10 -17.27 3.71 -6.09
CA ASP A 10 -16.95 2.39 -5.58
C ASP A 10 -16.08 1.69 -6.62
N HIS A 11 -14.78 2.00 -6.60
CA HIS A 11 -13.82 0.96 -6.98
C HIS A 11 -13.96 -0.13 -5.90
N GLU A 12 -14.93 -1.03 -6.06
CA GLU A 12 -15.16 -2.16 -5.15
C GLU A 12 -13.93 -3.10 -5.13
N LYS A 13 -13.09 -3.03 -6.18
CA LYS A 13 -11.89 -3.83 -6.34
C LYS A 13 -10.64 -2.96 -6.58
N PRO A 14 -9.53 -3.21 -5.88
CA PRO A 14 -8.25 -2.54 -6.14
C PRO A 14 -7.69 -2.95 -7.51
N ALA A 15 -6.97 -2.02 -8.16
CA ALA A 15 -6.24 -2.29 -9.40
C ALA A 15 -5.03 -3.21 -9.17
N PHE A 16 -4.41 -3.12 -7.99
CA PHE A 16 -3.32 -4.00 -7.57
C PHE A 16 -3.84 -5.15 -6.69
N PRO A 17 -3.30 -6.38 -6.84
CA PRO A 17 -3.80 -7.54 -6.14
C PRO A 17 -3.42 -7.54 -4.66
N VAL A 18 -4.37 -7.96 -3.81
CA VAL A 18 -4.10 -8.31 -2.40
C VAL A 18 -3.48 -9.70 -2.24
N THR A 19 -3.49 -10.53 -3.28
CA THR A 19 -2.87 -11.86 -3.24
C THR A 19 -1.35 -11.83 -3.40
N ALA A 20 -0.82 -10.77 -4.02
CA ALA A 20 0.62 -10.52 -4.05
C ALA A 20 1.10 -10.20 -2.63
N ASN A 21 2.32 -10.62 -2.28
CA ASN A 21 2.89 -10.52 -0.92
C ASN A 21 2.04 -11.20 0.19
N ASN A 22 1.14 -12.12 -0.19
CA ASN A 22 0.24 -12.83 0.72
C ASN A 22 -0.64 -11.90 1.60
N LEU A 23 -1.03 -10.73 1.07
CA LEU A 23 -1.72 -9.70 1.86
C LEU A 23 -3.20 -9.97 2.09
N GLN A 24 -3.81 -10.96 1.41
CA GLN A 24 -5.25 -11.18 1.42
C GLN A 24 -5.82 -11.46 2.83
N ASP A 25 -4.99 -12.02 3.71
CA ASP A 25 -5.36 -12.31 5.10
C ASP A 25 -4.87 -11.24 6.08
N LEU A 26 -4.00 -10.33 5.63
CA LEU A 26 -3.33 -9.31 6.45
C LEU A 26 -3.98 -7.93 6.35
N LEU A 27 -4.48 -7.57 5.17
CA LEU A 27 -5.00 -6.25 4.85
C LEU A 27 -6.34 -6.32 4.15
N GLU A 28 -7.15 -5.29 4.38
CA GLU A 28 -8.36 -4.97 3.65
C GLU A 28 -8.15 -3.68 2.87
N TYR A 29 -8.46 -3.70 1.57
CA TYR A 29 -8.49 -2.50 0.74
C TYR A 29 -9.76 -1.70 1.03
N THR A 30 -9.62 -0.38 1.10
CA THR A 30 -10.74 0.53 1.33
C THR A 30 -10.78 1.61 0.26
N SER A 31 -12.00 1.93 -0.21
CA SER A 31 -12.27 3.03 -1.12
C SER A 31 -13.19 4.06 -0.45
N HIS A 32 -12.71 5.30 -0.36
CA HIS A 32 -13.45 6.43 0.17
C HIS A 32 -13.46 7.58 -0.85
N ALA A 33 -14.40 8.52 -0.70
CA ALA A 33 -14.47 9.70 -1.58
C ALA A 33 -13.17 10.54 -1.52
N SER A 34 -12.43 10.43 -0.42
CA SER A 34 -11.14 11.09 -0.20
C SER A 34 -9.93 10.30 -0.73
N GLY A 35 -10.13 9.11 -1.32
CA GLY A 35 -9.06 8.28 -1.87
C GLY A 35 -9.10 6.83 -1.38
N HIS A 36 -7.99 6.14 -1.59
CA HIS A 36 -7.81 4.72 -1.30
C HIS A 36 -6.98 4.51 -0.04
N GLY A 37 -7.09 3.33 0.57
CA GLY A 37 -6.28 2.98 1.73
C GLY A 37 -6.33 1.50 2.08
N LEU A 38 -5.58 1.15 3.13
CA LEU A 38 -5.46 -0.22 3.63
C LEU A 38 -5.72 -0.22 5.13
N ILE A 39 -6.48 -1.21 5.61
CA ILE A 39 -6.73 -1.47 7.02
C ILE A 39 -6.18 -2.84 7.37
N SER A 40 -5.47 -2.95 8.50
CA SER A 40 -4.99 -4.26 8.96
C SER A 40 -6.12 -5.14 9.50
N LYS A 41 -6.10 -6.41 9.12
CA LYS A 41 -7.00 -7.47 9.60
C LYS A 41 -6.47 -8.19 10.84
N ILE A 42 -5.20 -7.94 11.20
CA ILE A 42 -4.51 -8.63 12.28
C ILE A 42 -3.92 -7.63 13.27
N SER A 43 -3.56 -8.12 14.46
CA SER A 43 -2.82 -7.36 15.46
C SER A 43 -1.48 -8.02 15.69
N LEU A 44 -0.39 -7.24 15.63
CA LEU A 44 0.97 -7.69 15.88
C LEU A 44 1.63 -6.77 16.92
N PRO A 45 2.55 -7.30 17.75
CA PRO A 45 3.42 -6.46 18.57
C PRO A 45 4.28 -5.51 17.73
N SER A 46 4.65 -4.36 18.29
CA SER A 46 5.57 -3.42 17.64
C SER A 46 6.88 -4.09 17.25
N GLY A 47 7.39 -3.79 16.05
CA GLY A 47 8.62 -4.37 15.51
C GLY A 47 8.48 -5.78 14.90
N SER A 48 7.27 -6.35 14.86
CA SER A 48 7.03 -7.61 14.14
C SER A 48 7.07 -7.37 12.63
N LEU A 49 7.58 -8.35 11.87
CA LEU A 49 7.43 -8.36 10.42
C LEU A 49 5.95 -8.49 10.05
N PHE A 50 5.43 -7.51 9.31
CA PHE A 50 4.04 -7.52 8.85
C PHE A 50 3.85 -8.39 7.60
N ALA A 51 4.58 -8.10 6.53
CA ALA A 51 4.67 -8.93 5.33
C ALA A 51 5.94 -8.59 4.55
N PRO A 52 6.50 -9.53 3.76
CA PRO A 52 7.61 -9.25 2.87
C PRO A 52 7.16 -8.47 1.62
N ILE A 53 8.09 -7.79 0.94
CA ILE A 53 7.84 -7.12 -0.35
C ILE A 53 8.47 -7.97 -1.46
N THR A 54 7.69 -8.89 -2.04
CA THR A 54 8.18 -9.84 -3.06
C THR A 54 7.66 -9.54 -4.47
N ALA A 55 6.56 -8.80 -4.59
CA ALA A 55 5.99 -8.34 -5.85
C ALA A 55 6.32 -6.86 -6.10
N TYR A 56 7.37 -6.63 -6.89
CA TYR A 56 7.81 -5.30 -7.29
C TYR A 56 8.58 -5.33 -8.61
N THR A 57 8.64 -4.17 -9.26
CA THR A 57 9.40 -3.96 -10.50
C THR A 57 10.35 -2.77 -10.33
N PHE A 58 11.62 -2.94 -10.65
CA PHE A 58 12.58 -1.83 -10.67
C PHE A 58 12.20 -0.79 -11.75
N THR A 59 12.26 0.49 -11.40
CA THR A 59 12.01 1.59 -12.32
C THR A 59 13.24 2.51 -12.38
N PRO A 60 13.59 2.99 -13.59
CA PRO A 60 14.70 3.94 -13.74
C PRO A 60 14.29 5.39 -13.42
N THR A 61 12.98 5.67 -13.30
CA THR A 61 12.45 7.02 -13.15
C THR A 61 11.53 7.09 -11.92
N PRO A 62 11.77 8.01 -10.98
CA PRO A 62 10.88 8.21 -9.84
C PRO A 62 9.50 8.67 -10.32
N GLN A 63 8.45 8.06 -9.78
CA GLN A 63 7.06 8.48 -9.96
C GLN A 63 6.43 8.68 -8.59
N TRP A 64 5.23 9.27 -8.57
CA TRP A 64 4.53 9.60 -7.31
C TRP A 64 4.24 8.37 -6.43
N HIS A 65 4.23 7.16 -6.99
CA HIS A 65 3.96 5.91 -6.29
C HIS A 65 5.17 4.94 -6.24
N THR A 66 6.35 5.38 -6.68
CA THR A 66 7.53 4.51 -6.60
C THR A 66 8.22 4.67 -5.26
N LEU A 67 8.76 3.57 -4.75
CA LEU A 67 9.54 3.53 -3.53
C LEU A 67 11.03 3.58 -3.88
N GLN A 68 11.78 4.49 -3.29
CA GLN A 68 13.23 4.53 -3.43
C GLN A 68 13.86 3.41 -2.59
N VAL A 69 14.74 2.59 -3.18
CA VAL A 69 15.40 1.47 -2.48
C VAL A 69 16.92 1.58 -2.47
N SER A 70 17.48 2.53 -3.23
CA SER A 70 18.89 2.92 -3.14
C SER A 70 19.06 4.37 -3.55
N THR A 71 20.29 4.90 -3.50
CA THR A 71 20.61 6.26 -3.96
C THR A 71 20.24 6.51 -5.43
N SER A 72 20.17 5.47 -6.26
CA SER A 72 19.95 5.60 -7.71
C SER A 72 18.84 4.69 -8.26
N SER A 73 18.06 4.01 -7.42
CA SER A 73 17.02 3.08 -7.90
C SER A 73 15.71 3.18 -7.13
N HIS A 74 14.63 3.01 -7.88
CA HIS A 74 13.27 2.94 -7.37
C HIS A 74 12.61 1.62 -7.76
N ILE A 75 11.56 1.25 -7.04
CA ILE A 75 10.66 0.15 -7.38
C ILE A 75 9.21 0.65 -7.45
N SER A 76 8.43 0.09 -8.36
CA SER A 76 6.97 0.10 -8.27
C SER A 76 6.54 -1.11 -7.45
N LEU A 77 5.58 -0.91 -6.55
CA LEU A 77 4.98 -2.02 -5.81
C LEU A 77 3.88 -2.64 -6.68
N ASP A 78 3.99 -3.92 -6.98
CA ASP A 78 3.04 -4.63 -7.84
C ASP A 78 2.01 -5.39 -6.99
N SER A 79 1.63 -4.80 -5.87
CA SER A 79 0.69 -5.34 -4.89
C SER A 79 -0.17 -4.25 -4.26
N ALA A 80 -1.10 -4.65 -3.41
CA ALA A 80 -1.94 -3.73 -2.67
C ALA A 80 -1.15 -2.70 -1.84
N PHE A 81 0.14 -2.92 -1.55
CA PHE A 81 0.98 -1.93 -0.87
C PHE A 81 1.11 -0.58 -1.61
N THR A 82 0.80 -0.51 -2.90
CA THR A 82 0.67 0.78 -3.63
C THR A 82 -0.36 1.73 -3.00
N TYR A 83 -1.29 1.20 -2.21
CA TYR A 83 -2.31 1.98 -1.49
C TYR A 83 -1.93 2.33 -0.04
N LEU A 84 -0.67 2.13 0.37
CA LEU A 84 -0.20 2.61 1.67
C LEU A 84 -0.26 4.14 1.71
N ASN A 85 -0.88 4.66 2.76
CA ASN A 85 -0.98 6.10 2.98
C ASN A 85 0.15 6.60 3.87
N HIS A 86 0.62 7.81 3.58
CA HIS A 86 1.53 8.52 4.49
C HIS A 86 0.78 9.04 5.72
N SER A 87 1.43 8.96 6.88
CA SER A 87 0.90 9.44 8.16
C SER A 87 2.02 10.10 8.96
N CYS A 88 1.67 11.13 9.74
CA CYS A 88 2.59 11.72 10.72
C CYS A 88 2.80 10.83 11.95
N ASN A 89 1.93 9.84 12.17
CA ASN A 89 2.04 8.82 13.20
C ASN A 89 1.73 7.45 12.57
N PRO A 90 2.67 6.88 11.79
CA PRO A 90 2.45 5.65 11.05
C PRO A 90 2.39 4.43 11.98
N SER A 91 1.68 3.39 11.54
CA SER A 91 1.62 2.09 12.23
C SER A 91 2.48 1.01 11.55
N LEU A 92 3.06 1.31 10.39
CA LEU A 92 3.95 0.46 9.63
C LEU A 92 5.10 1.28 9.07
N GLU A 93 6.24 0.62 8.90
CA GLU A 93 7.41 1.13 8.19
C GLU A 93 7.75 0.20 7.03
N ILE A 94 8.40 0.73 6.00
CA ILE A 94 8.97 -0.08 4.93
C ILE A 94 10.48 -0.09 5.13
N ASP A 95 11.04 -1.26 5.41
CA ASP A 95 12.48 -1.49 5.48
C ASP A 95 13.01 -1.82 4.08
N THR A 96 13.73 -0.86 3.48
CA THR A 96 14.37 -1.01 2.16
C THR A 96 15.82 -1.49 2.25
N GLU A 97 16.39 -1.61 3.45
CA GLU A 97 17.77 -2.08 3.63
C GLU A 97 17.82 -3.61 3.61
N LYS A 98 16.89 -4.25 4.32
CA LYS A 98 16.85 -5.72 4.41
C LYS A 98 16.09 -6.37 3.26
N MET A 99 15.03 -5.71 2.77
CA MET A 99 14.09 -6.25 1.78
C MET A 99 13.84 -7.75 2.00
N GLU A 100 13.43 -8.13 3.22
CA GLU A 100 13.35 -9.55 3.61
C GLU A 100 12.45 -10.32 2.64
N SER A 101 13.00 -11.40 2.08
CA SER A 101 12.42 -12.24 1.02
C SER A 101 11.59 -13.39 1.56
#